data_AF-A0A413XGW5-F1
#
_entry.id   AF-A0A413XGW5-F1
#
_cell.length_a   1.000
_cell.length_b   1.000
_cell.length_c   1.000
_cell.angle_alpha   90.00
_cell.angle_beta   90.00
_cell.angle_gamma   90.00
#
_symmetry.space_group_name_H-M   'P 1'
#
loop_
_entity.id
_entity.type
_entity.pdbx_description
1 polymer ?
#
loop_
_entity_poly.entity_id
_entity_poly.type
_entity_poly.pdbx_seq_one_letter_code
_entity_poly.pdbx_strand_id
1 'polypeptide(L)'
;MRNWRYVRENRDGFTLVEVLAVLVIIAILAAVAIPTMSGFISDARKKSYTSQARNVYVAAQAAALELETSKDGTAAASVTVYTRKDGSKYMDRVEAFLGNDVENGSHFTITLDGNKVEEVEYTPENGKKITITGGEGVTYEE
;
A
#
# COMPACT_ATOMS: atom_id res chain seq x y z
N MET A 1 20.30 54.24 -45.85
CA MET A 1 19.21 53.29 -46.17
C MET A 1 19.55 51.96 -45.51
N ARG A 2 18.71 51.43 -44.62
CA ARG A 2 19.01 50.26 -43.78
C ARG A 2 18.55 49.00 -44.53
N ASN A 3 19.49 48.19 -45.02
CA ASN A 3 19.19 46.96 -45.75
C ASN A 3 18.61 45.90 -44.81
N TRP A 4 17.34 45.57 -45.00
CA TRP A 4 16.69 44.42 -44.36
C TRP A 4 17.02 43.15 -45.15
N ARG A 5 17.97 42.37 -44.65
CA ARG A 5 18.27 41.02 -45.15
C ARG A 5 17.13 40.10 -44.73
N TYR A 6 16.34 39.62 -45.69
CA TYR A 6 15.39 38.52 -45.48
C TYR A 6 16.16 37.25 -45.11
N VAL A 7 15.99 36.78 -43.89
CA VAL A 7 16.42 35.45 -43.45
C VAL A 7 15.36 34.46 -43.92
N ARG A 8 15.69 33.56 -44.85
CA ARG A 8 14.80 32.42 -45.16
C ARG A 8 14.92 31.43 -44.00
N GLU A 9 13.83 31.22 -43.27
CA GLU A 9 13.69 30.06 -42.39
C GLU A 9 13.61 28.80 -43.26
N ASN A 10 14.59 27.91 -43.12
CA ASN A 10 14.51 26.55 -43.66
C ASN A 10 13.41 25.81 -42.89
N ARG A 11 12.22 25.74 -43.47
CA ARG A 11 11.14 24.89 -42.98
C ARG A 11 11.32 23.49 -43.57
N ASP A 12 12.32 22.77 -43.09
CA ASP A 12 12.40 21.33 -43.31
C ASP A 12 11.29 20.68 -42.48
N GLY A 13 10.18 20.36 -43.15
CA GLY A 13 9.03 19.70 -42.54
C GLY A 13 9.27 18.20 -42.44
N PHE A 14 8.99 17.62 -41.28
CA PHE A 14 8.93 16.17 -41.10
C PHE A 14 7.97 15.57 -42.13
N THR A 15 8.40 14.51 -42.81
CA THR A 15 7.51 13.79 -43.72
C THR A 15 6.51 12.98 -42.90
N LEU A 16 5.26 12.87 -43.37
CA LEU A 16 4.24 12.05 -42.70
C LEU A 16 4.69 10.58 -42.56
N VAL A 17 5.49 10.10 -43.52
CA VAL A 17 6.05 8.74 -43.52
C VAL A 17 6.96 8.52 -42.32
N GLU A 18 7.78 9.50 -41.97
CA GLU A 18 8.72 9.41 -40.85
C GLU A 18 7.99 9.36 -39.51
N VAL A 19 6.93 10.16 -39.34
CA VAL A 19 6.07 10.08 -38.15
C VAL A 19 5.30 8.75 -38.09
N LEU A 20 4.83 8.26 -39.24
CA LEU A 20 4.08 7.00 -39.32
C LEU A 20 4.94 5.79 -38.95
N ALA A 21 6.20 5.74 -39.43
CA ALA A 21 7.13 4.67 -39.08
C ALA A 21 7.39 4.62 -37.56
N VAL A 22 7.52 5.77 -36.91
CA VAL A 22 7.74 5.86 -35.45
C VAL A 22 6.49 5.40 -34.67
N LEU A 23 5.29 5.81 -35.09
CA LEU A 23 4.04 5.39 -34.43
C LEU A 23 3.84 3.87 -34.51
N VAL A 24 4.18 3.25 -35.65
CA VAL A 24 4.12 1.79 -35.81
C VAL A 24 5.07 1.09 -34.85
N ILE A 25 6.32 1.57 -34.72
CA ILE A 25 7.29 0.99 -33.79
C ILE A 25 6.82 1.15 -32.34
N ILE A 26 6.34 2.34 -31.94
CA ILE A 26 5.81 2.58 -30.58
C ILE A 26 4.60 1.68 -30.30
N ALA A 27 3.72 1.47 -31.29
CA ALA A 27 2.56 0.60 -31.13
C ALA A 27 2.96 -0.86 -30.87
N ILE A 28 3.96 -1.38 -31.57
CA ILE A 28 4.48 -2.74 -31.36
C ILE A 28 5.13 -2.86 -29.97
N LEU A 29 5.96 -1.89 -29.58
CA LEU A 29 6.62 -1.88 -28.27
C LEU A 29 5.60 -1.81 -27.12
N ALA A 30 4.57 -0.97 -27.25
CA ALA A 30 3.51 -0.85 -26.27
C ALA A 30 2.73 -2.17 -26.12
N ALA A 31 2.41 -2.85 -27.23
CA ALA A 31 1.65 -4.09 -27.22
C ALA A 31 2.32 -5.22 -26.41
N VAL A 32 3.66 -5.32 -26.45
CA VAL A 32 4.41 -6.33 -25.66
C VAL A 32 4.76 -5.87 -24.24
N ALA A 33 4.87 -4.56 -24.00
CA ALA A 33 5.24 -4.02 -22.69
C ALA A 33 4.08 -3.94 -21.69
N ILE A 34 2.87 -3.64 -22.15
CA ILE A 34 1.67 -3.52 -21.28
C ILE A 34 1.34 -4.81 -20.50
N PRO A 35 1.31 -6.02 -21.12
CA PRO A 35 0.90 -7.23 -20.39
C PRO A 35 1.85 -7.60 -19.25
N THR A 36 3.16 -7.39 -19.43
CA THR A 36 4.16 -7.70 -18.40
C THR A 36 4.06 -6.72 -17.22
N MET A 37 3.91 -5.42 -17.50
CA MET A 37 3.74 -4.38 -16.46
C MET A 37 2.53 -4.64 -15.54
N SER A 38 1.42 -5.17 -16.07
CA SER A 38 0.22 -5.42 -15.27
C SER A 38 0.44 -6.41 -14.11
N GLY A 39 1.14 -7.52 -14.36
CA GLY A 39 1.46 -8.52 -13.31
C GLY A 39 2.45 -8.02 -12.26
N PHE A 40 3.46 -7.26 -12.67
CA PHE A 40 4.41 -6.65 -11.72
C PHE A 40 3.74 -5.66 -10.78
N ILE A 41 2.75 -4.90 -11.27
CA ILE A 41 1.99 -3.94 -10.44
C ILE A 41 1.15 -4.67 -9.41
N SER A 42 0.46 -5.78 -9.76
CA SER A 42 -0.32 -6.55 -8.79
C SER A 42 0.56 -7.18 -7.71
N ASP A 43 1.73 -7.71 -8.08
CA ASP A 43 2.67 -8.30 -7.13
C ASP A 43 3.28 -7.25 -6.21
N ALA A 44 3.64 -6.08 -6.74
CA ALA A 44 4.14 -4.96 -5.95
C ALA A 44 3.07 -4.46 -4.96
N ARG A 45 1.81 -4.36 -5.39
CA ARG A 45 0.68 -4.01 -4.50
C ARG A 45 0.48 -5.06 -3.43
N LYS A 46 0.46 -6.35 -3.78
CA LYS A 46 0.31 -7.45 -2.82
C LYS A 46 1.40 -7.42 -1.76
N LYS A 47 2.66 -7.22 -2.16
CA LYS A 47 3.79 -7.07 -1.22
C LYS A 47 3.66 -5.84 -0.34
N SER A 48 3.26 -4.70 -0.91
CA SER A 48 3.01 -3.47 -0.15
C SER A 48 1.94 -3.68 0.92
N TYR A 49 0.77 -4.20 0.55
CA TYR A 49 -0.32 -4.48 1.49
C TYR A 49 0.08 -5.49 2.57
N THR A 50 0.87 -6.51 2.21
CA THR A 50 1.39 -7.48 3.18
C THR A 50 2.36 -6.83 4.17
N SER A 51 3.18 -5.88 3.71
CA SER A 51 4.06 -5.10 4.58
C SER A 51 3.26 -4.23 5.53
N GLN A 52 2.22 -3.57 5.04
CA GLN A 52 1.33 -2.75 5.87
C GLN A 52 0.64 -3.61 6.95
N ALA A 53 0.07 -4.76 6.58
CA ALA A 53 -0.52 -5.70 7.53
C ALA A 53 0.49 -6.15 8.61
N ARG A 54 1.75 -6.42 8.22
CA ARG A 54 2.82 -6.75 9.16
C ARG A 54 3.16 -5.59 10.09
N ASN A 55 3.15 -4.36 9.59
CA ASN A 55 3.35 -3.17 10.42
C ASN A 55 2.23 -3.04 11.47
N VAL A 56 0.98 -3.32 11.10
CA VAL A 56 -0.15 -3.38 12.06
C VAL A 56 0.10 -4.46 13.11
N TYR A 57 0.53 -5.66 12.72
CA TYR A 57 0.83 -6.75 13.66
C TYR A 57 1.95 -6.40 14.65
N VAL A 58 3.00 -5.71 14.20
CA VAL A 58 4.10 -5.27 15.08
C VAL A 58 3.65 -4.13 15.99
N ALA A 59 2.91 -3.15 15.47
CA ALA A 59 2.36 -2.05 16.25
C ALA A 59 1.37 -2.54 17.33
N ALA A 60 0.53 -3.52 16.99
CA ALA A 60 -0.38 -4.21 17.90
C ALA A 60 0.37 -4.84 19.08
N GLN A 61 1.42 -5.62 18.80
CA GLN A 61 2.24 -6.24 19.86
C GLN A 61 2.93 -5.19 20.74
N ALA A 62 3.47 -4.12 20.15
CA ALA A 62 4.12 -3.05 20.89
C ALA A 62 3.13 -2.34 21.83
N ALA A 63 1.93 -2.03 21.33
CA ALA A 63 0.86 -1.42 22.11
C ALA A 63 0.36 -2.33 23.24
N ALA A 64 0.25 -3.63 22.97
CA ALA A 64 -0.17 -4.61 23.98
C ALA A 64 0.84 -4.63 25.13
N LEU A 65 2.15 -4.75 24.83
CA LEU A 65 3.22 -4.81 25.82
C LEU A 65 3.33 -3.54 26.69
N GLU A 66 3.17 -2.36 26.09
CA GLU A 66 3.26 -1.10 26.83
C GLU A 66 2.10 -0.93 27.82
N LEU A 67 0.90 -1.36 27.42
CA LEU A 67 -0.26 -1.32 28.28
C LEU A 67 -0.23 -2.38 29.38
N GLU A 68 0.57 -3.45 29.26
CA GLU A 68 0.86 -4.34 30.40
C GLU A 68 1.73 -3.65 31.45
N THR A 69 2.73 -2.92 30.99
CA THR A 69 3.73 -2.30 31.87
C THR A 69 3.14 -1.09 32.62
N SER A 70 2.22 -0.39 31.96
CA SER A 70 1.43 0.67 32.56
C SER A 70 0.30 0.04 33.35
N LYS A 71 0.25 0.20 34.68
CA LYS A 71 -0.83 -0.31 35.58
C LYS A 71 -2.27 0.14 35.25
N ASP A 72 -2.47 0.80 34.11
CA ASP A 72 -3.75 1.14 33.45
C ASP A 72 -4.26 0.02 32.52
N GLY A 73 -3.50 -1.06 32.35
CA GLY A 73 -3.83 -2.14 31.41
C GLY A 73 -5.04 -2.96 31.82
N THR A 74 -6.07 -2.94 30.98
CA THR A 74 -6.97 -4.08 30.83
C THR A 74 -6.13 -5.28 30.43
N ALA A 75 -5.72 -6.11 31.38
CA ALA A 75 -5.45 -7.50 31.10
C ALA A 75 -6.76 -8.06 30.55
N ALA A 76 -6.86 -8.22 29.24
CA ALA A 76 -8.07 -8.74 28.62
C ALA A 76 -8.17 -10.21 29.04
N ALA A 77 -8.88 -10.50 30.13
CA ALA A 77 -9.06 -11.87 30.63
C ALA A 77 -9.77 -12.82 29.62
N SER A 78 -10.13 -12.30 28.45
CA SER A 78 -10.84 -12.96 27.36
C SER A 78 -10.41 -12.38 26.01
N VAL A 79 -10.60 -13.16 24.95
CA VAL A 79 -10.43 -12.74 23.56
C VAL A 79 -11.20 -11.43 23.30
N THR A 80 -10.49 -10.39 22.85
CA THR A 80 -11.06 -9.07 22.56
C THR A 80 -10.67 -8.64 21.15
N VAL A 81 -11.66 -8.14 20.40
CA VAL A 81 -11.46 -7.64 19.02
C VAL A 81 -11.51 -6.13 19.03
N TYR A 82 -10.47 -5.49 18.50
CA TYR A 82 -10.36 -4.05 18.33
C TYR A 82 -10.43 -3.69 16.85
N THR A 83 -11.13 -2.60 16.53
CA THR A 83 -11.21 -2.08 15.17
C THR A 83 -10.43 -0.77 15.06
N ARG A 84 -9.83 -0.50 13.89
CA ARG A 84 -9.19 0.80 13.63
C ARG A 84 -10.12 1.97 14.01
N LYS A 85 -9.59 2.98 14.71
CA LYS A 85 -10.32 4.18 15.16
C LYS A 85 -11.53 3.90 16.06
N ASP A 86 -11.54 2.78 16.77
CA ASP A 86 -12.56 2.45 17.78
C ASP A 86 -12.53 3.37 19.02
N GLY A 87 -11.45 4.14 19.19
CA GLY A 87 -11.30 5.09 20.31
C GLY A 87 -10.89 4.43 21.63
N SER A 88 -10.49 3.16 21.60
CA SER A 88 -9.87 2.49 22.75
C SER A 88 -8.42 2.95 22.93
N LYS A 89 -7.97 3.06 24.20
CA LYS A 89 -6.56 3.40 24.53
C LYS A 89 -5.55 2.49 23.81
N TYR A 90 -5.91 1.22 23.62
CA TYR A 90 -5.11 0.27 22.86
C TYR A 90 -4.99 0.67 21.39
N MET A 91 -6.10 0.99 20.71
CA MET A 91 -6.07 1.46 19.33
C MET A 91 -5.39 2.82 19.17
N ASP A 92 -5.53 3.74 20.12
CA ASP A 92 -4.79 5.00 20.10
C ASP A 92 -3.27 4.77 20.11
N ARG A 93 -2.79 3.80 20.92
CA ARG A 93 -1.38 3.39 20.92
C ARG A 93 -0.97 2.73 19.61
N VAL A 94 -1.79 1.82 19.08
CA VAL A 94 -1.51 1.17 17.79
C VAL A 94 -1.41 2.19 16.66
N GLU A 95 -2.34 3.14 16.57
CA GLU A 95 -2.30 4.19 15.54
C GLU A 95 -1.12 5.15 15.75
N ALA A 96 -0.72 5.42 16.99
CA ALA A 96 0.49 6.20 17.28
C ALA A 96 1.77 5.48 16.82
N PHE A 97 1.83 4.15 16.95
CA PHE A 97 2.95 3.34 16.44
C PHE A 97 2.93 3.20 14.92
N LEU A 98 1.75 3.16 14.31
CA LEU A 98 1.60 3.05 12.86
C LEU A 98 1.94 4.34 12.12
N GLY A 99 1.63 5.52 12.68
CA GLY A 99 1.86 6.79 11.99
C GLY A 99 1.26 6.82 10.58
N ASN A 100 2.12 6.79 9.54
CA ASN A 100 1.73 6.76 8.13
C ASN A 100 2.05 5.43 7.42
N ASP A 101 2.38 4.37 8.16
CA ASP A 101 2.75 3.05 7.62
C ASP A 101 1.56 2.25 7.08
N VAL A 102 0.35 2.82 7.13
CA VAL A 102 -0.88 2.22 6.58
C VAL A 102 -1.68 3.25 5.78
N GLU A 103 -2.34 2.80 4.71
CA GLU A 103 -3.24 3.62 3.89
C GLU A 103 -4.38 4.21 4.73
N ASN A 104 -4.72 5.49 4.52
CA ASN A 104 -5.75 6.19 5.31
C ASN A 104 -7.14 5.56 5.21
N GLY A 105 -7.51 5.03 4.04
CA GLY A 105 -8.76 4.32 3.79
C GLY A 105 -8.73 2.83 4.13
N SER A 106 -7.62 2.30 4.67
CA SER A 106 -7.56 0.90 5.09
C SER A 106 -8.35 0.63 6.37
N HIS A 107 -8.95 -0.56 6.45
CA HIS A 107 -9.58 -1.08 7.66
C HIS A 107 -8.71 -2.18 8.24
N PHE A 108 -8.59 -2.25 9.56
CA PHE A 108 -7.98 -3.41 10.21
C PHE A 108 -8.67 -3.74 11.52
N THR A 109 -8.68 -5.04 11.84
CA THR A 109 -9.13 -5.60 13.11
C THR A 109 -7.96 -6.31 13.77
N ILE A 110 -7.88 -6.23 15.10
CA ILE A 110 -6.85 -6.89 15.90
C ILE A 110 -7.54 -7.69 16.98
N THR A 111 -7.28 -8.99 17.00
CA THR A 111 -7.77 -9.93 17.99
C THR A 111 -6.67 -10.21 18.99
N LEU A 112 -6.89 -9.83 20.25
CA LEU A 112 -6.02 -10.16 21.38
C LEU A 112 -6.62 -11.30 22.19
N ASP A 113 -5.81 -12.26 22.62
CA ASP A 113 -6.12 -13.16 23.74
C ASP A 113 -5.22 -12.80 24.91
N GLY A 114 -5.77 -12.14 25.94
CA GLY A 114 -4.93 -11.47 26.92
C GLY A 114 -4.10 -10.37 26.29
N ASN A 115 -2.80 -10.63 26.25
CA ASN A 115 -1.79 -9.74 25.72
C ASN A 115 -1.07 -10.29 24.49
N LYS A 116 -1.51 -11.46 24.01
CA LYS A 116 -1.01 -12.06 22.79
C LYS A 116 -1.89 -11.60 21.62
N VAL A 117 -1.26 -11.09 20.57
CA VAL A 117 -1.94 -10.84 19.29
C VAL A 117 -2.17 -12.18 18.60
N GLU A 118 -3.41 -12.64 18.58
CA GLU A 118 -3.80 -13.90 17.93
C GLU A 118 -3.99 -13.70 16.44
N GLU A 119 -4.63 -12.60 16.05
CA GLU A 119 -4.97 -12.35 14.66
C GLU A 119 -5.00 -10.86 14.33
N VAL A 120 -4.55 -10.51 13.13
CA VAL A 120 -4.73 -9.20 12.53
C VAL A 120 -5.32 -9.38 11.15
N GLU A 121 -6.50 -8.83 10.92
CA GLU A 121 -7.07 -8.73 9.58
C GLU A 121 -6.87 -7.30 9.07
N TYR A 122 -6.27 -7.16 7.90
CA TYR A 122 -5.99 -5.89 7.25
C TYR A 122 -6.63 -5.87 5.86
N THR A 123 -7.49 -4.88 5.62
CA THR A 123 -8.17 -4.65 4.35
C THR A 123 -7.70 -3.30 3.79
N PRO A 124 -6.84 -3.29 2.75
CA PRO A 124 -6.46 -2.06 2.06
C PRO A 124 -7.66 -1.48 1.30
N GLU A 125 -7.63 -0.18 1.00
CA GLU A 125 -8.76 0.54 0.40
C GLU A 125 -9.25 -0.08 -0.93
N ASN A 126 -8.32 -0.58 -1.74
CA ASN A 126 -8.60 -1.13 -3.08
C ASN A 126 -7.98 -2.52 -3.27
N GLY A 127 -7.89 -3.32 -2.22
CA GLY A 127 -7.32 -4.67 -2.30
C GLY A 127 -8.05 -5.68 -1.44
N LYS A 128 -7.58 -6.94 -1.50
CA LYS A 128 -8.17 -8.04 -0.75
C LYS A 128 -7.69 -8.03 0.70
N LYS A 129 -8.51 -8.59 1.58
CA LYS A 129 -8.18 -8.77 2.99
C LYS A 129 -6.97 -9.69 3.14
N ILE A 130 -6.08 -9.30 4.05
CA ILE A 130 -4.88 -10.01 4.43
C ILE A 130 -5.02 -10.35 5.90
N THR A 131 -4.90 -11.62 6.25
CA THR A 131 -4.98 -12.08 7.64
C THR A 131 -3.62 -12.57 8.08
N ILE A 132 -3.18 -12.13 9.26
CA ILE A 132 -1.95 -12.56 9.91
C ILE A 132 -2.33 -13.22 11.23
N THR A 133 -2.13 -14.52 11.33
CA THR A 133 -2.43 -15.30 12.54
C THR A 133 -1.13 -15.60 13.28
N GLY A 134 -1.14 -15.43 14.61
CA GLY A 134 -0.01 -15.60 15.51
C GLY A 134 0.48 -17.05 15.57
N GLY A 135 1.32 -17.44 14.60
CA GLY A 135 1.93 -18.76 14.50
C GLY A 135 1.71 -19.48 13.16
N GLU A 136 0.75 -19.05 12.35
CA GLU A 136 0.36 -19.72 11.09
C GLU A 136 0.75 -18.94 9.82
N GLY A 137 1.29 -17.73 9.96
CA GLY A 137 1.81 -16.94 8.84
C GLY A 137 0.78 -15.99 8.23
N VAL A 138 0.98 -15.62 6.96
CA VAL A 138 0.12 -14.64 6.24
C VAL A 138 -0.79 -15.37 5.27
N THR A 139 -2.10 -15.18 5.40
CA THR A 139 -3.12 -15.67 4.49
C THR A 139 -3.78 -14.50 3.75
N TYR A 140 -4.33 -14.79 2.56
CA TYR A 140 -5.03 -13.82 1.73
C TYR A 140 -6.43 -14.34 1.48
N GLU A 141 -7.43 -13.46 1.55
CA GLU A 141 -8.79 -13.82 1.12
C GLU A 141 -8.81 -14.04 -0.40
N GLU A 142 -9.52 -15.08 -0.85
CA GLU A 142 -9.57 -15.51 -2.27
C GLU A 142 -10.34 -14.56 -3.18
#